data_AF-A0A3N6BR34-F1
#
_entry.id   AF-A0A3N6BR34-F1
#
_cell.length_a   1.000
_cell.length_b   1.000
_cell.length_c   1.000
_cell.angle_alpha   90.00
_cell.angle_beta   90.00
_cell.angle_gamma   90.00
#
_symmetry.space_group_name_H-M   'P 1'
#
loop_
_entity.id
_entity.type
_entity.pdbx_description
1 polymer ?
#
loop_
_entity_poly.entity_id
_entity_poly.type
_entity_poly.pdbx_seq_one_letter_code
_entity_poly.pdbx_strand_id
1 'polypeptide(L)' 'MKILLRGGRLLKWLSKNKGIIFIVMIIIIFVAGLLDIKYKGLFYQVLPDSIQSYLANFFH' A
#
# COMPACT_ATOMS: atom_id res chain seq x y z
N MET A 1 -4.26 21.17 -26.03
CA MET A 1 -4.70 19.97 -26.78
C MET A 1 -3.80 18.73 -26.62
N LYS A 2 -2.45 18.86 -26.57
CA LYS A 2 -1.53 17.70 -26.40
C LYS A 2 -1.65 16.93 -25.08
N ILE A 3 -2.11 17.55 -23.99
CA ILE A 3 -2.26 16.90 -22.66
C ILE A 3 -3.43 15.92 -22.62
N LEU A 4 -4.57 16.29 -23.22
CA LEU A 4 -5.75 15.43 -23.33
C LEU A 4 -5.50 14.17 -24.18
N LEU A 5 -4.77 14.32 -25.30
CA LEU A 5 -4.31 13.18 -26.13
C LEU A 5 -3.28 12.27 -25.43
N ARG A 6 -2.66 12.75 -24.35
CA ARG A 6 -1.71 11.97 -23.52
C ARG A 6 -2.47 11.22 -22.42
N GLY A 7 -3.45 11.87 -21.78
CA GLY A 7 -4.33 11.25 -20.78
C GLY A 7 -5.13 10.06 -21.32
N GLY A 8 -5.70 10.18 -22.54
CA GLY A 8 -6.42 9.06 -23.17
C GLY A 8 -5.55 7.84 -23.48
N ARG A 9 -4.28 8.05 -23.85
CA ARG A 9 -3.31 6.95 -24.06
C ARG A 9 -2.86 6.30 -22.75
N LEU A 10 -2.67 7.09 -21.70
CA LEU A 10 -2.34 6.59 -20.36
C LEU A 10 -3.49 5.77 -19.77
N LEU A 11 -4.72 6.26 -19.84
CA LEU A 11 -5.90 5.51 -19.38
C LEU A 11 -6.08 4.20 -20.15
N LYS A 12 -5.84 4.20 -21.46
CA LYS A 12 -5.89 2.98 -22.28
C LYS A 12 -4.79 1.98 -21.91
N TRP A 13 -3.59 2.46 -21.58
CA TRP A 13 -2.49 1.62 -21.09
C TRP A 13 -2.77 1.06 -19.70
N LEU A 14 -3.26 1.89 -18.77
CA LEU A 14 -3.66 1.46 -17.43
C LEU A 14 -4.79 0.42 -17.50
N SER A 15 -5.78 0.63 -18.37
CA SER A 15 -6.86 -0.34 -18.60
C SER A 15 -6.39 -1.65 -19.22
N LYS A 16 -5.27 -1.67 -19.93
CA LYS A 16 -4.70 -2.89 -20.51
C LYS A 16 -3.83 -3.65 -19.50
N ASN A 17 -3.24 -2.92 -18.56
CA ASN A 17 -2.29 -3.45 -17.56
C ASN A 17 -2.88 -3.48 -16.13
N LYS A 18 -4.20 -3.65 -16.01
CA LYS A 18 -4.94 -3.64 -14.72
C LYS A 18 -4.32 -4.58 -13.68
N GLY A 19 -3.84 -5.76 -14.09
CA GLY A 19 -3.19 -6.71 -13.19
C GLY A 19 -1.91 -6.17 -12.55
N ILE A 20 -1.08 -5.46 -13.31
CA ILE A 20 0.17 -4.86 -12.80
C ILE A 20 -0.17 -3.75 -11.79
N ILE A 21 -1.16 -2.92 -12.10
CA ILE A 21 -1.60 -1.84 -11.19
C ILE A 21 -2.12 -2.44 -9.88
N PHE A 22 -2.90 -3.51 -9.96
CA PHE A 22 -3.43 -4.19 -8.78
C PHE A 22 -2.31 -4.76 -7.89
N ILE A 23 -1.31 -5.41 -8.50
CA ILE A 23 -0.13 -5.92 -7.78
C ILE A 23 0.63 -4.77 -7.11
N VAL A 24 0.89 -3.68 -7.83
CA VAL A 24 1.56 -2.49 -7.28
C VAL A 24 0.76 -1.91 -6.11
N MET A 25 -0.57 -1.85 -6.21
CA MET A 25 -1.43 -1.35 -5.15
C MET A 25 -1.35 -2.23 -3.89
N ILE A 26 -1.36 -3.56 -4.05
CA ILE A 26 -1.18 -4.50 -2.94
C ILE A 26 0.17 -4.27 -2.27
N ILE A 27 1.25 -4.15 -3.04
CA ILE A 27 2.60 -3.91 -2.51
C ILE A 27 2.64 -2.61 -1.71
N ILE A 28 2.05 -1.53 -2.22
CA ILE A 28 2.02 -0.23 -1.53
C ILE A 28 1.26 -0.35 -0.20
N ILE A 29 0.10 -1.02 -0.18
CA ILE A 29 -0.67 -1.24 1.05
C ILE A 29 0.14 -2.08 2.04
N PHE A 30 0.83 -3.12 1.56
CA PHE A 30 1.64 -3.99 2.40
C PHE A 30 2.82 -3.24 3.03
N VAL A 31 3.54 -2.44 2.24
CA VAL A 31 4.65 -1.60 2.73
C VAL A 31 4.13 -0.56 3.72
N ALA A 32 3.01 0.12 3.43
CA ALA A 32 2.41 1.10 4.32
C ALA A 32 1.99 0.48 5.66
N GLY A 33 1.35 -0.70 5.63
CA GLY A 33 0.97 -1.42 6.83
C GLY A 33 2.18 -1.90 7.63
N LEU A 34 3.21 -2.42 6.97
CA LEU A 34 4.44 -2.86 7.63
C LEU A 34 5.17 -1.67 8.28
N LEU A 35 5.19 -0.52 7.60
CA LEU A 35 5.79 0.71 8.10
C LEU A 35 5.02 1.25 9.31
N ASP A 36 3.69 1.26 9.24
CA ASP A 36 2.83 1.68 10.35
C ASP A 36 3.04 0.79 11.59
N ILE A 37 3.13 -0.53 11.41
CA ILE A 37 3.43 -1.47 12.49
C ILE A 37 4.82 -1.20 13.11
N LYS A 38 5.85 -1.02 12.28
CA LYS A 38 7.22 -0.80 12.76
C LYS A 38 7.37 0.47 13.60
N TYR A 39 6.70 1.55 13.21
CA TYR A 39 6.79 2.84 13.90
C TYR A 39 5.65 3.10 14.89
N LYS A 40 4.92 2.05 15.29
CA LYS A 40 3.78 2.13 16.22
C LYS A 40 2.72 3.17 15.80
N GLY A 41 2.42 3.19 14.50
CA GLY A 41 1.46 4.06 13.86
C GLY A 41 0.01 3.76 14.20
N LEU A 42 -0.92 4.34 13.44
CA LEU A 42 -2.36 4.33 13.78
C LEU A 42 -2.96 2.92 13.74
N PHE A 43 -2.60 2.11 12.76
CA PHE A 43 -3.08 0.74 12.68
C PHE A 43 -2.45 -0.12 13.79
N TYR A 44 -1.17 0.13 14.12
CA TYR A 44 -0.53 -0.52 15.25
C TYR A 44 -1.25 -0.27 16.58
N GLN A 45 -1.69 0.96 16.82
CA GLN A 45 -2.38 1.32 18.07
C GLN A 45 -3.81 0.75 18.15
N VAL A 46 -4.45 0.52 17.00
CA VAL A 46 -5.78 -0.09 16.94
C VAL A 46 -5.71 -1.62 17.14
N LEU A 47 -4.53 -2.24 16.93
CA LEU A 47 -4.35 -3.67 17.18
C LEU A 47 -4.54 -4.00 18.68
N PRO A 48 -5.06 -5.18 19.02
CA PRO A 48 -5.15 -5.64 20.40
C PRO A 48 -3.77 -5.73 21.07
N ASP A 49 -3.71 -5.52 22.39
CA ASP A 49 -2.48 -5.53 23.18
C ASP A 49 -1.65 -6.81 23.03
N SER A 50 -2.31 -7.97 22.86
CA SER A 50 -1.65 -9.25 22.60
C SER A 50 -0.87 -9.25 21.29
N ILE A 51 -1.43 -8.65 20.25
CA ILE A 51 -0.80 -8.56 18.92
C ILE A 51 0.27 -7.47 18.91
N GLN A 52 0.02 -6.33 19.56
CA GLN A 52 1.04 -5.30 19.74
C GLN A 52 2.27 -5.85 20.45
N SER A 53 2.07 -6.59 21.54
CA SER A 53 3.15 -7.22 22.32
C SER A 53 3.91 -8.26 21.49
N TYR A 54 3.20 -9.09 20.72
CA TYR A 54 3.82 -10.05 19.80
C TYR A 54 4.69 -9.36 18.75
N LEU A 55 4.16 -8.32 18.10
CA LEU A 55 4.88 -7.55 17.09
C LEU A 55 6.06 -6.78 17.71
N ALA A 56 5.90 -6.20 18.90
CA ALA A 56 6.98 -5.52 19.60
C ALA A 56 8.16 -6.47 19.87
N ASN A 57 7.88 -7.72 20.25
CA ASN A 57 8.90 -8.75 20.45
C ASN A 57 9.50 -9.26 19.13
N PHE A 58 8.75 -9.24 18.03
CA PHE A 58 9.22 -9.67 16.70
C PHE A 58 10.14 -8.65 16.03
N PHE A 59 9.92 -7.36 16.27
CA PHE A 59 10.75 -6.25 15.73
C PHE A 59 11.90 -5.84 16.66
N HIS A 60 11.99 -6.43 17.86
CA HIS A 60 13.08 -6.24 18.83
C HIS A 60 14.25 -7.17 18.51
#